data_AF-A0A1F6XM29-F1
#
_entry.id   AF-A0A1F6XM29-F1
#
_cell.length_a   1.000
_cell.length_b   1.000
_cell.length_c   1.000
_cell.angle_alpha   90.00
_cell.angle_beta   90.00
_cell.angle_gamma   90.00
#
_symmetry.space_group_name_H-M   'P 1'
#
loop_
_entity.id
_entity.type
_entity.pdbx_description
1 polymer ?
#
loop_
_entity_poly.entity_id
_entity_poly.type
_entity_poly.pdbx_seq_one_letter_code
_entity_poly.pdbx_strand_id
1 'polypeptide(L)'
;MQKSILIIFGLGTLVVTGVYLVFNSSKQDTTPIPPPQSAPTETASPKTPETTTEPKKNTSTTTPPPTQTTTSDIPVAPPVSPAPPVSEVSTVCNTSLFSSDGFDSARVISRGACDSLNSLYAQGKISGNAGDTYENRDGLHVNFCEGWTPNPDCPLAYRLFPQHAWLLSGSAGKATGVHSGVTVGQASYSGETSGGVKHSIPYVFYKTQSGADILYNQYTHNNLYIYPSLAESTGDNIGNTSYVISSEDIAKAGTDYYHAHDSSGSDLPFVKIALATLASFRPEVKRSLISGTNIDGKRVSFLMPTLQMLIRHAHRSVSTESDYLGSVAHDNTSRANYMAGGLPQPSYDSAKLVRLGSELTLSEVPPLVRLKVLAENFTDSEKLFNTPGAIARSVSVGTALRSITISAEDSIDLDGTKSNHMYEWRVLHGDANKIKITKDQSVPGRAVIEFTGGDIWKRLDVGVFVKKQNGKYYSVPGIVSVYVR
;
A
#
# COMPACT_ATOMS: atom_id res chain seq x y z
N MET A 1 -1.31 -65.32 32.71
CA MET A 1 -1.55 -64.31 33.76
C MET A 1 -1.79 -62.99 33.08
N GLN A 2 -3.07 -62.63 32.93
CA GLN A 2 -3.55 -61.33 32.46
C GLN A 2 -3.41 -60.30 33.59
N LYS A 3 -3.24 -59.02 33.21
CA LYS A 3 -4.11 -57.93 33.67
C LYS A 3 -3.90 -56.70 32.79
N SER A 4 -4.81 -56.54 31.83
CA SER A 4 -5.07 -55.30 31.13
C SER A 4 -5.92 -54.40 32.04
N ILE A 5 -5.61 -53.11 32.11
CA ILE A 5 -6.47 -52.11 32.73
C ILE A 5 -7.36 -51.51 31.65
N LEU A 6 -8.65 -51.80 31.78
CA LEU A 6 -9.78 -51.27 31.02
C LEU A 6 -10.30 -50.04 31.78
N ILE A 7 -10.32 -48.86 31.14
CA ILE A 7 -11.01 -47.67 31.67
C ILE A 7 -12.30 -47.49 30.87
N ILE A 8 -13.42 -47.61 31.57
CA ILE A 8 -14.79 -47.48 31.06
C ILE A 8 -15.19 -46.00 31.13
N PHE A 9 -15.70 -45.44 30.03
CA PHE A 9 -16.41 -44.16 30.02
C PHE A 9 -17.82 -44.34 30.59
N GLY A 10 -18.08 -43.76 31.76
CA GLY A 10 -19.42 -43.61 32.32
C GLY A 10 -19.96 -42.21 32.06
N LEU A 11 -21.13 -42.12 31.44
CA LEU A 11 -21.93 -40.90 31.36
C LEU A 11 -22.30 -40.42 32.77
N GLY A 12 -21.92 -39.19 33.08
CA GLY A 12 -22.30 -38.50 34.32
C GLY A 12 -22.50 -37.01 34.05
N THR A 13 -23.74 -36.57 34.20
CA THR A 13 -24.22 -35.19 34.11
C THR A 13 -23.42 -34.28 35.04
N LEU A 14 -22.66 -33.32 34.49
CA LEU A 14 -21.94 -32.33 35.29
C LEU A 14 -22.83 -31.12 35.56
N VAL A 15 -23.31 -31.00 36.79
CA VAL A 15 -23.88 -29.77 37.36
C VAL A 15 -22.71 -28.85 37.68
N VAL A 16 -22.61 -27.71 36.99
CA VAL A 16 -21.64 -26.66 37.31
C VAL A 16 -22.23 -25.76 38.38
N THR A 17 -21.81 -25.97 39.63
CA THR A 17 -22.04 -25.05 40.75
C THR A 17 -21.08 -23.87 40.62
N GLY A 18 -21.64 -22.66 40.48
CA GLY A 18 -20.86 -21.43 40.41
C GLY A 18 -20.17 -21.11 41.73
N VAL A 19 -18.85 -20.96 41.69
CA VAL A 19 -18.05 -20.38 42.77
C VAL A 19 -17.86 -18.90 42.45
N TYR A 20 -18.54 -18.04 43.21
CA TYR A 20 -18.29 -16.59 43.21
C TYR A 20 -17.01 -16.32 44.00
N LEU A 21 -15.96 -15.86 43.32
CA LEU A 21 -14.80 -15.24 43.96
C LEU A 21 -15.14 -13.77 44.25
N VAL A 22 -15.26 -13.46 45.54
CA VAL A 22 -15.40 -12.11 46.06
C VAL A 22 -14.01 -11.45 46.05
N PHE A 23 -13.80 -10.48 45.16
CA PHE A 23 -12.65 -9.59 45.23
C PHE A 23 -12.97 -8.39 46.11
N ASN A 24 -12.15 -8.22 47.15
CA ASN A 24 -12.20 -7.16 48.14
C ASN A 24 -11.70 -5.84 47.51
N SER A 25 -12.58 -4.84 47.41
CA SER A 25 -12.27 -3.51 46.87
C SER A 25 -11.55 -2.68 47.93
N SER A 26 -10.28 -2.35 47.71
CA SER A 26 -9.58 -1.35 48.51
C SER A 26 -9.99 0.05 48.04
N LYS A 27 -10.51 0.83 49.00
CA LYS A 27 -10.88 2.24 48.88
C LYS A 27 -9.80 3.06 48.16
N GLN A 28 -10.16 3.67 47.03
CA GLN A 28 -9.44 4.81 46.47
C GLN A 28 -9.99 6.11 47.08
N ASP A 29 -9.05 6.91 47.55
CA ASP A 29 -9.24 8.19 48.21
C ASP A 29 -9.56 9.27 47.16
N THR A 30 -10.76 9.82 47.19
CA THR A 30 -11.20 10.90 46.27
C THR A 30 -10.98 12.25 46.94
N THR A 31 -9.86 12.90 46.62
CA THR A 31 -9.72 14.34 46.86
C THR A 31 -10.21 15.11 45.63
N PRO A 32 -11.01 16.18 45.80
CA PRO A 32 -11.57 16.93 44.68
C PRO A 32 -10.54 17.86 44.04
N ILE A 33 -10.43 17.79 42.71
CA ILE A 33 -9.65 18.70 41.87
C ILE A 33 -10.37 20.06 41.80
N PRO A 34 -9.70 21.20 42.06
CA PRO A 34 -10.31 22.52 41.92
C PRO A 34 -10.50 22.91 40.45
N PRO A 35 -11.52 23.73 40.13
CA PRO A 35 -11.81 24.15 38.76
C PRO A 35 -10.70 25.07 38.20
N PRO A 36 -10.50 25.07 36.87
CA PRO A 36 -9.47 25.88 36.23
C PRO A 36 -9.77 27.38 36.39
N GLN A 37 -8.77 28.13 36.85
CA GLN A 37 -8.79 29.59 36.93
C GLN A 37 -8.77 30.20 35.52
N SER A 38 -9.67 31.16 35.31
CA SER A 38 -9.75 32.02 34.13
C SER A 38 -8.50 32.89 34.00
N ALA A 39 -7.91 32.90 32.81
CA ALA A 39 -6.80 33.79 32.45
C ALA A 39 -7.30 35.26 32.35
N PRO A 40 -6.46 36.24 32.73
CA PRO A 40 -6.85 37.65 32.75
C PRO A 40 -6.88 38.28 31.35
N THR A 41 -7.91 39.09 31.14
CA THR A 41 -8.12 40.02 30.04
C THR A 41 -7.04 41.10 30.06
N GLU A 42 -6.29 41.25 28.97
CA GLU A 42 -5.34 42.36 28.79
C GLU A 42 -5.90 43.38 27.79
N THR A 43 -5.83 44.65 28.22
CA THR A 43 -6.46 45.83 27.64
C THR A 43 -5.53 46.55 26.65
N ALA A 44 -6.06 46.86 25.47
CA ALA A 44 -5.88 48.05 24.62
C ALA A 44 -4.50 48.78 24.46
N SER A 45 -4.01 48.76 23.20
CA SER A 45 -3.50 49.89 22.35
C SER A 45 -2.18 50.62 22.70
N PRO A 46 -1.36 51.06 21.70
CA PRO A 46 -1.77 52.13 20.77
C PRO A 46 -1.33 52.04 19.29
N LYS A 47 -2.04 52.86 18.48
CA LYS A 47 -1.89 53.22 17.06
C LYS A 47 -0.52 53.79 16.67
N THR A 48 -0.04 53.49 15.45
CA THR A 48 0.57 54.43 14.47
C THR A 48 0.82 53.74 13.10
N PRO A 49 1.13 54.46 12.00
CA PRO A 49 0.21 55.18 11.12
C PRO A 49 0.05 54.56 9.70
N GLU A 50 -1.01 54.97 9.02
CA GLU A 50 -1.31 54.71 7.61
C GLU A 50 -0.16 55.12 6.68
N THR A 51 0.20 54.24 5.75
CA THR A 51 0.94 54.60 4.54
C THR A 51 0.11 54.20 3.33
N THR A 52 -0.42 55.20 2.66
CA THR A 52 -1.13 55.16 1.38
C THR A 52 -0.19 54.69 0.27
N THR A 53 -0.59 53.64 -0.46
CA THR A 53 -0.02 53.32 -1.78
C THR A 53 -1.12 53.03 -2.79
N GLU A 54 -1.03 53.71 -3.94
CA GLU A 54 -1.96 53.70 -5.07
C GLU A 54 -2.15 52.31 -5.72
N PRO A 55 -3.31 52.06 -6.35
CA PRO A 55 -3.53 50.83 -7.11
C PRO A 55 -2.86 50.91 -8.49
N LYS A 56 -1.82 50.10 -8.71
CA LYS A 56 -1.29 49.84 -10.05
C LYS A 56 -2.24 48.92 -10.82
N LYS A 57 -2.74 49.47 -11.94
CA LYS A 57 -3.52 48.84 -12.99
C LYS A 57 -2.69 47.74 -13.68
N ASN A 58 -3.00 46.47 -13.43
CA ASN A 58 -2.38 45.35 -14.15
C ASN A 58 -3.22 44.97 -15.36
N THR A 59 -2.62 45.21 -16.52
CA THR A 59 -3.09 44.84 -17.86
C THR A 59 -3.04 43.34 -18.03
N SER A 60 -4.17 42.75 -18.44
CA SER A 60 -4.29 41.34 -18.83
C SER A 60 -3.62 41.13 -20.19
N THR A 61 -2.55 40.33 -20.21
CA THR A 61 -2.00 39.72 -21.43
C THR A 61 -2.29 38.23 -21.38
N THR A 62 -3.20 37.79 -22.25
CA THR A 62 -3.55 36.39 -22.49
C THR A 62 -2.43 35.68 -23.23
N THR A 63 -1.72 34.80 -22.53
CA THR A 63 -0.79 33.83 -23.12
C THR A 63 -1.57 32.61 -23.63
N PRO A 64 -1.30 32.10 -24.84
CA PRO A 64 -1.97 30.89 -25.34
C PRO A 64 -1.56 29.65 -24.54
N PRO A 65 -2.42 28.60 -24.50
CA PRO A 65 -2.16 27.40 -23.72
C PRO A 65 -0.95 26.62 -24.26
N PRO A 66 -0.18 25.94 -23.39
CA PRO A 66 0.98 25.16 -23.80
C PRO A 66 0.54 23.98 -24.67
N THR A 67 1.23 23.82 -25.79
CA THR A 67 1.11 22.68 -26.71
C THR A 67 1.33 21.37 -25.95
N GLN A 68 0.38 20.44 -26.06
CA GLN A 68 0.51 19.08 -25.54
C GLN A 68 1.65 18.37 -26.28
N THR A 69 2.73 18.07 -25.57
CA THR A 69 3.79 17.20 -26.06
C THR A 69 3.25 15.78 -26.13
N THR A 70 3.01 15.28 -27.33
CA THR A 70 2.64 13.89 -27.59
C THR A 70 3.78 12.96 -27.21
N THR A 71 3.61 12.19 -26.14
CA THR A 71 4.50 11.12 -25.65
C THR A 71 4.37 9.85 -26.50
N SER A 72 4.69 9.92 -27.80
CA SER A 72 4.66 8.74 -28.70
C SER A 72 5.97 7.99 -28.85
N ASP A 73 7.09 8.47 -28.32
CA ASP A 73 8.39 7.80 -28.49
C ASP A 73 9.04 7.46 -27.14
N ILE A 74 8.54 6.41 -26.49
CA ILE A 74 9.35 5.68 -25.50
C ILE A 74 10.09 4.59 -26.29
N PRO A 75 11.44 4.59 -26.33
CA PRO A 75 12.19 3.56 -27.01
C PRO A 75 11.85 2.19 -26.41
N VAL A 76 11.54 1.22 -27.28
CA VAL A 76 11.46 -0.19 -26.92
C VAL A 76 12.76 -0.54 -26.17
N ALA A 77 12.63 -1.02 -24.94
CA ALA A 77 13.79 -1.39 -24.13
C ALA A 77 14.65 -2.40 -24.91
N PRO A 78 15.99 -2.19 -24.99
CA PRO A 78 16.87 -3.16 -25.62
C PRO A 78 16.71 -4.54 -24.96
N PRO A 79 16.99 -5.64 -25.70
CA PRO A 79 17.00 -6.98 -25.12
C PRO A 79 17.82 -6.95 -23.83
N VAL A 80 17.21 -7.43 -22.75
CA VAL A 80 17.79 -7.47 -21.41
C VAL A 80 19.21 -8.03 -21.54
N SER A 81 20.21 -7.17 -21.28
CA SER A 81 21.61 -7.60 -21.21
C SER A 81 21.70 -8.86 -20.35
N PRO A 82 22.58 -9.82 -20.68
CA PRO A 82 22.82 -10.97 -19.81
C PRO A 82 23.01 -10.47 -18.37
N ALA A 83 22.38 -11.16 -17.43
CA ALA A 83 22.39 -10.79 -16.02
C ALA A 83 23.81 -10.36 -15.63
N PRO A 84 23.98 -9.22 -14.94
CA PRO A 84 25.30 -8.81 -14.47
C PRO A 84 25.95 -10.00 -13.77
N PRO A 85 27.28 -10.18 -13.87
CA PRO A 85 27.97 -11.28 -13.22
C PRO A 85 27.48 -11.33 -11.77
N VAL A 86 27.02 -12.52 -11.36
CA VAL A 86 26.45 -12.81 -10.04
C VAL A 86 27.23 -11.99 -9.02
N SER A 87 26.57 -11.02 -8.38
CA SER A 87 27.23 -10.16 -7.41
C SER A 87 28.00 -11.07 -6.45
N GLU A 88 29.23 -10.72 -6.08
CA GLU A 88 30.08 -11.51 -5.17
C GLU A 88 29.38 -11.84 -3.83
N VAL A 89 28.25 -11.20 -3.53
CA VAL A 89 27.40 -11.51 -2.39
C VAL A 89 26.54 -12.75 -2.63
N SER A 90 26.96 -13.86 -2.04
CA SER A 90 26.26 -15.15 -2.11
C SER A 90 24.94 -15.21 -1.33
N THR A 91 24.66 -14.23 -0.48
CA THR A 91 23.46 -14.19 0.39
C THR A 91 22.42 -13.20 -0.11
N VAL A 92 21.14 -13.58 -0.03
CA VAL A 92 20.00 -12.72 -0.38
C VAL A 92 19.62 -11.84 0.80
N CYS A 93 19.70 -12.38 2.00
CA CYS A 93 19.30 -11.73 3.23
C CYS A 93 20.39 -11.91 4.31
N ASN A 94 20.82 -10.82 4.93
CA ASN A 94 21.89 -10.83 5.91
C ASN A 94 21.38 -11.19 7.30
N THR A 95 21.64 -12.42 7.73
CA THR A 95 21.18 -12.97 9.01
C THR A 95 21.95 -12.41 10.21
N SER A 96 23.07 -11.69 10.03
CA SER A 96 23.80 -11.09 11.15
C SER A 96 23.09 -9.86 11.75
N LEU A 97 22.09 -9.31 11.05
CA LEU A 97 21.42 -8.05 11.39
C LEU A 97 20.14 -8.24 12.22
N PHE A 98 19.82 -9.46 12.62
CA PHE A 98 18.62 -9.76 13.40
C PHE A 98 18.92 -9.68 14.90
N SER A 99 18.01 -9.06 15.64
CA SER A 99 18.05 -9.01 17.10
C SER A 99 17.89 -10.41 17.73
N SER A 100 18.13 -10.49 19.03
CA SER A 100 18.08 -11.74 19.80
C SER A 100 16.71 -12.42 19.80
N ASP A 101 15.64 -11.67 19.56
CA ASP A 101 14.28 -12.17 19.43
C ASP A 101 13.93 -12.63 18.00
N GLY A 102 14.91 -12.63 17.10
CA GLY A 102 14.80 -13.26 15.78
C GLY A 102 14.14 -12.40 14.71
N PHE A 103 14.09 -11.08 14.89
CA PHE A 103 13.54 -10.14 13.91
C PHE A 103 14.57 -9.10 13.44
N ASP A 104 14.34 -8.48 12.30
CA ASP A 104 15.09 -7.30 11.86
C ASP A 104 14.73 -6.06 12.71
N SER A 105 15.43 -4.93 12.51
CA SER A 105 15.16 -3.71 13.31
C SER A 105 13.74 -3.16 13.18
N ALA A 106 13.08 -3.40 12.04
CA ALA A 106 11.70 -2.97 11.81
C ALA A 106 10.67 -4.02 12.24
N ARG A 107 11.14 -5.17 12.73
CA ARG A 107 10.33 -6.28 13.23
C ARG A 107 9.30 -6.79 12.24
N VAL A 108 9.65 -6.90 10.95
CA VAL A 108 8.77 -7.39 9.87
C VAL A 108 9.33 -8.62 9.15
N ILE A 109 10.65 -8.74 9.07
CA ILE A 109 11.33 -9.92 8.56
C ILE A 109 11.78 -10.75 9.74
N SER A 110 11.41 -12.03 9.74
CA SER A 110 11.90 -13.00 10.72
C SER A 110 13.18 -13.66 10.24
N ARG A 111 14.04 -14.08 11.18
CA ARG A 111 15.28 -14.82 10.88
C ARG A 111 14.99 -16.07 10.06
N GLY A 112 13.92 -16.80 10.40
CA GLY A 112 13.50 -17.98 9.63
C GLY A 112 13.11 -17.68 8.18
N ALA A 113 12.47 -16.53 7.92
CA ALA A 113 12.20 -16.09 6.55
C ALA A 113 13.50 -15.74 5.80
N CYS A 114 14.43 -15.07 6.47
CA CYS A 114 15.76 -14.74 5.93
C CYS A 114 16.57 -16.01 5.58
N ASP A 115 16.60 -16.98 6.48
CA ASP A 115 17.23 -18.29 6.26
C ASP A 115 16.59 -19.04 5.10
N SER A 116 15.26 -18.97 4.98
CA SER A 116 14.51 -19.57 3.86
C SER A 116 14.88 -18.94 2.53
N LEU A 117 14.98 -17.60 2.45
CA LEU A 117 15.44 -16.90 1.25
C LEU A 117 16.84 -17.36 0.84
N ASN A 118 17.79 -17.39 1.78
CA ASN A 118 19.17 -17.82 1.50
C ASN A 118 19.23 -19.27 1.02
N SER A 119 18.51 -20.18 1.69
CA SER A 119 18.47 -21.60 1.34
C SER A 119 17.85 -21.83 -0.05
N LEU A 120 16.73 -21.18 -0.35
CA LEU A 120 16.06 -21.29 -1.65
C LEU A 120 16.91 -20.68 -2.77
N TYR A 121 17.62 -19.59 -2.51
CA TYR A 121 18.51 -18.96 -3.48
C TYR A 121 19.73 -19.83 -3.79
N ALA A 122 20.37 -20.40 -2.76
CA ALA A 122 21.46 -21.35 -2.94
C ALA A 122 21.04 -22.59 -3.75
N GLN A 123 19.77 -22.98 -3.69
CA GLN A 123 19.17 -24.04 -4.51
C GLN A 123 18.76 -23.59 -5.92
N GLY A 124 18.92 -22.31 -6.27
CA GLY A 124 18.48 -21.74 -7.55
C GLY A 124 16.96 -21.68 -7.73
N LYS A 125 16.18 -21.82 -6.65
CA LYS A 125 14.71 -21.86 -6.69
C LYS A 125 14.06 -20.48 -6.70
N ILE A 126 14.78 -19.46 -6.26
CA ILE A 126 14.32 -18.07 -6.25
C ILE A 126 15.36 -17.15 -6.90
N SER A 127 14.92 -15.97 -7.30
CA SER A 127 15.72 -15.02 -8.09
C SER A 127 16.66 -14.14 -7.26
N GLY A 128 16.36 -13.91 -5.96
CA GLY A 128 17.06 -12.89 -5.19
C GLY A 128 16.79 -11.48 -5.71
N ASN A 129 17.61 -10.52 -5.29
CA ASN A 129 17.42 -9.09 -5.61
C ASN A 129 18.50 -8.51 -6.54
N ALA A 130 19.33 -9.36 -7.16
CA ALA A 130 20.34 -8.90 -8.10
C ALA A 130 19.69 -8.18 -9.30
N GLY A 131 20.10 -6.93 -9.53
CA GLY A 131 19.55 -6.07 -10.58
C GLY A 131 18.29 -5.28 -10.20
N ASP A 132 17.73 -5.50 -9.01
CA ASP A 132 16.70 -4.63 -8.45
C ASP A 132 17.33 -3.37 -7.84
N THR A 133 16.56 -2.29 -7.77
CA THR A 133 16.99 -1.01 -7.18
C THR A 133 16.12 -0.66 -5.99
N TYR A 134 16.76 -0.29 -4.88
CA TYR A 134 16.13 0.49 -3.82
C TYR A 134 16.42 1.97 -4.05
N GLU A 135 15.39 2.79 -4.22
CA GLU A 135 15.53 4.24 -4.32
C GLU A 135 15.10 4.93 -3.03
N ASN A 136 16.01 5.67 -2.41
CA ASN A 136 15.71 6.56 -1.32
C ASN A 136 15.62 8.00 -1.84
N ARG A 137 14.43 8.59 -1.76
CA ARG A 137 14.17 9.99 -2.14
C ARG A 137 13.93 10.88 -0.93
N ASP A 138 14.42 10.47 0.22
CA ASP A 138 14.27 11.17 1.49
C ASP A 138 15.52 12.00 1.85
N GLY A 139 16.48 12.15 0.93
CA GLY A 139 17.71 12.93 1.21
C GLY A 139 18.52 12.39 2.41
N LEU A 140 18.44 11.08 2.66
CA LEU A 140 19.00 10.36 3.82
C LEU A 140 18.31 10.63 5.17
N HIS A 141 17.16 11.30 5.20
CA HIS A 141 16.43 11.55 6.43
C HIS A 141 15.99 10.24 7.13
N VAL A 142 15.57 9.23 6.37
CA VAL A 142 15.35 7.87 6.84
C VAL A 142 16.30 6.91 6.09
N ASN A 143 17.03 6.08 6.83
CA ASN A 143 18.04 5.17 6.28
C ASN A 143 17.59 3.70 6.37
N PHE A 144 17.75 2.96 5.27
CA PHE A 144 17.50 1.51 5.21
C PHE A 144 18.67 0.67 5.76
N CYS A 145 19.76 1.33 6.16
CA CYS A 145 20.96 0.69 6.71
C CYS A 145 20.75 0.30 8.17
N GLU A 146 20.79 -1.00 8.47
CA GLU A 146 20.50 -1.54 9.79
C GLU A 146 21.51 -1.05 10.83
N GLY A 147 21.04 -0.39 11.89
CA GLY A 147 21.90 0.08 12.99
C GLY A 147 22.95 1.13 12.58
N TRP A 148 22.80 1.76 11.40
CA TRP A 148 23.77 2.70 10.86
C TRP A 148 23.10 4.04 10.52
N THR A 149 23.53 5.10 11.19
CA THR A 149 23.00 6.46 11.03
C THR A 149 23.45 7.08 9.71
N PRO A 150 22.70 8.06 9.18
CA PRO A 150 22.55 8.25 7.74
C PRO A 150 23.87 8.42 7.01
N ASN A 151 24.17 7.50 6.11
CA ASN A 151 25.34 7.60 5.23
C ASN A 151 24.92 7.14 3.82
N PRO A 152 25.26 7.91 2.77
CA PRO A 152 25.00 7.48 1.40
C PRO A 152 25.66 6.14 1.04
N ASP A 153 26.75 5.79 1.71
CA ASP A 153 27.55 4.59 1.47
C ASP A 153 27.25 3.50 2.50
N CYS A 154 25.98 3.09 2.63
CA CYS A 154 25.61 1.98 3.54
C CYS A 154 26.46 0.73 3.23
N PRO A 155 27.35 0.28 4.14
CA PRO A 155 28.22 -0.86 3.85
C PRO A 155 27.40 -2.15 3.68
N LEU A 156 27.85 -3.07 2.83
CA LEU A 156 27.14 -4.34 2.57
C LEU A 156 26.80 -5.11 3.86
N ALA A 157 27.68 -5.07 4.87
CA ALA A 157 27.48 -5.72 6.15
C ALA A 157 26.27 -5.21 6.95
N TYR A 158 25.77 -4.01 6.64
CA TYR A 158 24.61 -3.38 7.29
C TYR A 158 23.37 -3.35 6.39
N ARG A 159 23.43 -3.96 5.20
CA ARG A 159 22.28 -4.10 4.31
C ARG A 159 21.55 -5.40 4.62
N LEU A 160 20.29 -5.31 5.03
CA LEU A 160 19.45 -6.48 5.24
C LEU A 160 19.33 -7.32 3.96
N PHE A 161 19.21 -6.68 2.79
CA PHE A 161 19.23 -7.33 1.49
C PHE A 161 20.41 -6.79 0.67
N PRO A 162 21.59 -7.44 0.65
CA PRO A 162 22.79 -6.85 0.07
C PRO A 162 22.85 -6.86 -1.47
N GLN A 163 21.96 -7.59 -2.16
CA GLN A 163 22.03 -7.80 -3.61
C GLN A 163 21.43 -6.66 -4.47
N HIS A 164 20.59 -5.78 -3.91
CA HIS A 164 19.99 -4.69 -4.68
C HIS A 164 20.94 -3.49 -4.81
N ALA A 165 20.81 -2.76 -5.91
CA ALA A 165 21.47 -1.46 -6.09
C ALA A 165 20.80 -0.41 -5.21
N TRP A 166 21.61 0.52 -4.69
CA TRP A 166 21.13 1.67 -3.92
C TRP A 166 21.17 2.90 -4.81
N LEU A 167 20.03 3.55 -4.97
CA LEU A 167 19.92 4.83 -5.64
C LEU A 167 19.51 5.89 -4.64
N LEU A 168 20.37 6.89 -4.49
CA LEU A 168 20.07 8.09 -3.70
C LEU A 168 19.71 9.19 -4.68
N SER A 169 18.45 9.62 -4.66
CA SER A 169 18.02 10.71 -5.51
C SER A 169 18.54 12.04 -4.94
N GLY A 170 19.17 12.85 -5.79
CA GLY A 170 19.53 14.24 -5.45
C GLY A 170 18.31 15.17 -5.32
N SER A 171 17.11 14.70 -5.68
CA SER A 171 15.85 15.43 -5.50
C SER A 171 14.96 14.70 -4.50
N ALA A 172 14.77 15.31 -3.33
CA ALA A 172 13.91 14.77 -2.29
C ALA A 172 12.42 14.81 -2.67
N GLY A 173 11.61 13.92 -2.08
CA GLY A 173 10.17 13.88 -2.23
C GLY A 173 9.66 13.03 -3.40
N LYS A 174 8.50 13.40 -3.95
CA LYS A 174 7.74 12.58 -4.91
C LYS A 174 8.55 12.14 -6.14
N ALA A 175 8.41 10.88 -6.52
CA ALA A 175 8.98 10.36 -7.77
C ALA A 175 8.05 10.66 -8.94
N THR A 176 8.51 11.43 -9.92
CA THR A 176 7.72 11.79 -11.11
C THR A 176 8.13 11.03 -12.37
N GLY A 177 9.26 10.32 -12.33
CA GLY A 177 9.78 9.52 -13.44
C GLY A 177 9.49 8.03 -13.29
N VAL A 178 9.70 7.31 -14.40
CA VAL A 178 9.69 5.86 -14.47
C VAL A 178 11.14 5.40 -14.68
N HIS A 179 11.61 4.51 -13.81
CA HIS A 179 12.89 3.82 -14.00
C HIS A 179 12.71 2.66 -14.96
N SER A 180 13.73 2.40 -15.77
CA SER A 180 13.72 1.28 -16.73
C SER A 180 13.82 -0.10 -16.06
N GLY A 181 14.37 -0.15 -14.84
CA GLY A 181 14.56 -1.38 -14.06
C GLY A 181 13.46 -1.63 -13.04
N VAL A 182 13.64 -2.70 -12.26
CA VAL A 182 12.82 -2.96 -11.07
C VAL A 182 13.24 -1.99 -9.97
N THR A 183 12.31 -1.18 -9.49
CA THR A 183 12.57 -0.19 -8.43
C THR A 183 11.55 -0.30 -7.31
N VAL A 184 12.01 -0.44 -6.08
CA VAL A 184 11.24 -0.15 -4.88
C VAL A 184 11.75 1.17 -4.33
N GLY A 185 10.90 2.20 -4.32
CA GLY A 185 11.27 3.52 -3.88
C GLY A 185 10.53 3.95 -2.61
N GLN A 186 11.12 4.85 -1.85
CA GLN A 186 10.43 5.55 -0.77
C GLN A 186 10.76 7.04 -0.71
N ALA A 187 9.85 7.82 -0.13
CA ALA A 187 10.15 9.15 0.40
C ALA A 187 9.37 9.39 1.69
N SER A 188 10.04 9.47 2.84
CA SER A 188 9.43 9.84 4.13
C SER A 188 9.17 11.36 4.24
N TYR A 189 8.45 11.92 3.26
CA TYR A 189 8.16 13.36 3.14
C TYR A 189 6.65 13.63 3.11
N SER A 190 6.26 14.82 3.60
CA SER A 190 4.96 15.40 3.23
C SER A 190 4.97 15.82 1.76
N GLY A 191 3.88 15.54 1.05
CA GLY A 191 3.72 15.90 -0.36
C GLY A 191 3.47 17.40 -0.56
N GLU A 192 2.58 17.98 0.23
CA GLU A 192 2.29 19.42 0.23
C GLU A 192 1.70 19.88 1.58
N THR A 193 1.62 21.19 1.80
CA THR A 193 0.86 21.78 2.91
C THR A 193 -0.15 22.75 2.34
N SER A 194 -1.44 22.53 2.61
CA SER A 194 -2.54 23.39 2.15
C SER A 194 -3.45 23.72 3.33
N GLY A 195 -3.83 24.99 3.49
CA GLY A 195 -4.69 25.42 4.61
C GLY A 195 -4.15 25.12 6.01
N GLY A 196 -2.83 24.96 6.16
CA GLY A 196 -2.19 24.54 7.41
C GLY A 196 -2.19 23.04 7.67
N VAL A 197 -2.76 22.23 6.76
CA VAL A 197 -2.78 20.76 6.83
C VAL A 197 -1.68 20.19 5.95
N LYS A 198 -0.87 19.27 6.48
CA LYS A 198 0.13 18.52 5.71
C LYS A 198 -0.56 17.34 5.01
N HIS A 199 -0.31 17.21 3.71
CA HIS A 199 -0.84 16.15 2.88
C HIS A 199 0.23 15.15 2.46
N SER A 200 -0.18 13.88 2.32
CA SER A 200 0.72 12.80 1.89
C SER A 200 1.15 12.97 0.42
N ILE A 201 2.25 12.33 0.01
CA ILE A 201 2.63 12.30 -1.41
C ILE A 201 1.55 11.64 -2.30
N PRO A 202 0.92 10.52 -1.90
CA PRO A 202 -0.23 9.96 -2.63
C PRO A 202 -1.36 10.97 -2.86
N TYR A 203 -1.73 11.77 -1.86
CA TYR A 203 -2.74 12.82 -1.99
C TYR A 203 -2.41 13.76 -3.16
N VAL A 204 -1.15 14.22 -3.27
CA VAL A 204 -0.72 15.13 -4.33
C VAL A 204 -0.92 14.53 -5.72
N PHE A 205 -0.61 13.24 -5.90
CA PHE A 205 -0.80 12.56 -7.17
C PHE A 205 -2.27 12.39 -7.53
N TYR A 206 -3.10 11.97 -6.59
CA TYR A 206 -4.49 11.62 -6.84
C TYR A 206 -5.43 12.82 -7.03
N LYS A 207 -4.97 14.05 -6.79
CA LYS A 207 -5.73 15.27 -7.12
C LYS A 207 -6.02 15.46 -8.61
N THR A 208 -5.22 14.88 -9.50
CA THR A 208 -5.26 15.17 -10.93
C THR A 208 -5.10 13.91 -11.77
N GLN A 209 -5.67 13.92 -12.97
CA GLN A 209 -5.44 12.86 -13.97
C GLN A 209 -3.95 12.62 -14.23
N SER A 210 -3.16 13.67 -14.46
CA SER A 210 -1.73 13.55 -14.74
C SER A 210 -0.94 12.92 -13.59
N GLY A 211 -1.31 13.21 -12.34
CA GLY A 211 -0.64 12.62 -11.18
C GLY A 211 -0.99 11.14 -11.02
N ALA A 212 -2.26 10.76 -11.23
CA ALA A 212 -2.68 9.36 -11.23
C ALA A 212 -2.02 8.56 -12.38
N ASP A 213 -1.85 9.18 -13.56
CA ASP A 213 -1.16 8.57 -14.69
C ASP A 213 0.32 8.29 -14.39
N ILE A 214 1.02 9.18 -13.66
CA ILE A 214 2.40 8.94 -13.23
C ILE A 214 2.48 7.68 -12.36
N LEU A 215 1.61 7.57 -11.35
CA LEU A 215 1.60 6.40 -10.46
C LEU A 215 1.24 5.11 -11.20
N TYR A 216 0.24 5.15 -12.09
CA TYR A 216 -0.11 4.02 -12.93
C TYR A 216 1.06 3.60 -13.83
N ASN A 217 1.75 4.56 -14.44
CA ASN A 217 2.90 4.29 -15.30
C ASN A 217 4.05 3.68 -14.49
N GLN A 218 4.39 4.21 -13.33
CA GLN A 218 5.38 3.61 -12.42
C GLN A 218 5.02 2.14 -12.10
N TYR A 219 3.79 1.93 -11.66
CA TYR A 219 3.30 0.62 -11.23
C TYR A 219 3.33 -0.43 -12.35
N THR A 220 2.91 -0.05 -13.55
CA THR A 220 2.94 -0.90 -14.74
C THR A 220 4.31 -0.97 -15.41
N HIS A 221 5.31 -0.27 -14.87
CA HIS A 221 6.67 -0.27 -15.38
C HIS A 221 7.73 -0.76 -14.38
N ASN A 222 7.35 -1.70 -13.50
CA ASN A 222 8.24 -2.30 -12.51
C ASN A 222 8.71 -1.32 -11.43
N ASN A 223 7.96 -0.26 -11.13
CA ASN A 223 8.30 0.65 -10.03
C ASN A 223 7.18 0.66 -8.99
N LEU A 224 7.51 0.40 -7.74
CA LEU A 224 6.59 0.55 -6.62
C LEU A 224 7.16 1.56 -5.63
N TYR A 225 6.38 2.60 -5.35
CA TYR A 225 6.73 3.58 -4.33
C TYR A 225 5.91 3.40 -3.07
N ILE A 226 6.57 3.64 -1.94
CA ILE A 226 6.03 3.50 -0.60
C ILE A 226 6.15 4.86 0.06
N TYR A 227 5.05 5.37 0.58
CA TYR A 227 4.99 6.70 1.17
C TYR A 227 4.30 6.62 2.53
N PRO A 228 4.75 7.40 3.53
CA PRO A 228 4.01 7.53 4.78
C PRO A 228 2.65 8.16 4.52
N SER A 229 1.62 7.60 5.15
CA SER A 229 0.39 8.34 5.39
C SER A 229 0.68 9.40 6.44
N LEU A 230 0.24 10.63 6.19
CA LEU A 230 0.19 11.64 7.23
C LEU A 230 -1.12 11.52 7.99
N ALA A 231 -1.27 12.26 9.11
CA ALA A 231 -2.40 12.26 10.04
C ALA A 231 -3.78 12.65 9.44
N GLU A 232 -3.97 12.46 8.14
CA GLU A 232 -5.25 12.32 7.45
C GLU A 232 -5.99 11.01 7.85
N SER A 233 -5.75 10.46 9.05
CA SER A 233 -6.57 9.37 9.63
C SER A 233 -8.05 9.79 9.76
N THR A 234 -8.35 11.05 9.47
CA THR A 234 -9.67 11.62 9.25
C THR A 234 -10.29 11.28 7.89
N GLY A 235 -9.70 10.47 7.00
CA GLY A 235 -10.36 10.06 5.75
C GLY A 235 -10.20 11.04 4.58
N ASP A 236 -9.21 11.92 4.65
CA ASP A 236 -8.99 13.02 3.68
C ASP A 236 -8.07 12.64 2.49
N ASN A 237 -7.56 11.40 2.46
CA ASN A 237 -6.80 10.91 1.31
C ASN A 237 -7.72 10.82 0.09
N ILE A 238 -7.46 11.67 -0.90
CA ILE A 238 -8.14 11.68 -2.19
C ILE A 238 -7.80 10.37 -2.92
N GLY A 239 -8.70 9.38 -2.90
CA GLY A 239 -8.57 8.12 -3.65
C GLY A 239 -7.79 6.98 -2.96
N ASN A 240 -8.13 5.74 -3.31
CA ASN A 240 -7.35 4.53 -3.06
C ASN A 240 -6.80 4.00 -4.37
N THR A 241 -5.55 3.56 -4.39
CA THR A 241 -5.10 2.71 -5.49
C THR A 241 -4.08 1.70 -5.00
N SER A 242 -3.87 0.64 -5.79
CA SER A 242 -2.79 -0.32 -5.53
C SER A 242 -1.40 0.16 -6.03
N TYR A 243 -1.30 1.37 -6.61
CA TYR A 243 -0.08 1.87 -7.27
C TYR A 243 1.03 2.25 -6.30
N VAL A 244 0.67 2.56 -5.05
CA VAL A 244 1.59 2.86 -3.96
C VAL A 244 1.21 2.05 -2.73
N ILE A 245 2.15 1.89 -1.80
CA ILE A 245 1.81 1.49 -0.42
C ILE A 245 1.84 2.75 0.43
N SER A 246 0.70 3.07 1.05
CA SER A 246 0.59 4.13 2.05
C SER A 246 0.78 3.50 3.43
N SER A 247 1.81 3.89 4.18
CA SER A 247 2.14 3.29 5.47
C SER A 247 1.62 4.12 6.65
N GLU A 248 0.91 3.49 7.58
CA GLU A 248 0.47 4.17 8.80
C GLU A 248 1.60 4.26 9.83
N ASP A 249 1.63 5.39 10.54
CA ASP A 249 2.42 5.51 11.76
C ASP A 249 1.85 4.61 12.87
N ILE A 250 2.74 4.07 13.69
CA ILE A 250 2.39 3.42 14.94
C ILE A 250 2.97 4.34 16.01
N ALA A 251 2.18 5.35 16.37
CA ALA A 251 2.57 6.34 17.35
C ALA A 251 3.22 5.70 18.59
N LYS A 252 4.40 6.23 18.92
CA LYS A 252 5.25 5.97 20.10
C LYS A 252 4.51 5.37 21.30
N ALA A 253 4.72 4.08 21.54
CA ALA A 253 4.47 3.46 22.84
C ALA A 253 5.79 2.88 23.38
N GLY A 254 6.63 3.77 23.94
CA GLY A 254 7.66 3.41 24.93
C GLY A 254 8.92 2.71 24.43
N THR A 255 9.22 2.68 23.13
CA THR A 255 10.47 2.10 22.62
C THR A 255 11.41 3.19 22.11
N ASP A 256 12.66 3.19 22.60
CA ASP A 256 13.76 4.04 22.11
C ASP A 256 14.16 3.71 20.64
N TYR A 257 13.50 2.71 20.05
CA TYR A 257 13.77 2.18 18.72
C TYR A 257 13.31 3.10 17.58
N TYR A 258 12.32 3.96 17.83
CA TYR A 258 11.82 4.92 16.86
C TYR A 258 11.79 6.33 17.46
N HIS A 259 12.90 7.06 17.36
CA HIS A 259 12.88 8.52 17.38
C HIS A 259 12.39 9.07 16.04
N ALA A 260 11.27 8.56 15.54
CA ALA A 260 10.58 9.16 14.42
C ALA A 260 9.92 10.46 14.91
N HIS A 261 10.24 11.57 14.25
CA HIS A 261 9.44 12.78 14.28
C HIS A 261 8.32 12.58 13.25
N ASP A 262 7.06 12.50 13.72
CA ASP A 262 5.89 12.20 12.90
C ASP A 262 6.01 10.87 12.13
N SER A 263 5.14 10.63 11.13
CA SER A 263 5.03 9.42 10.29
C SER A 263 6.30 8.97 9.55
N SER A 264 7.42 9.67 9.74
CA SER A 264 8.71 9.41 9.09
C SER A 264 9.23 8.01 9.43
N GLY A 265 9.65 7.25 8.42
CA GLY A 265 10.18 5.89 8.60
C GLY A 265 9.13 4.79 8.72
N SER A 266 7.83 5.12 8.78
CA SER A 266 6.74 4.13 8.73
C SER A 266 6.72 3.32 7.43
N ASP A 267 7.37 3.83 6.38
CA ASP A 267 7.50 3.21 5.07
C ASP A 267 8.59 2.13 5.01
N LEU A 268 9.63 2.22 5.85
CA LEU A 268 10.76 1.27 5.84
C LEU A 268 10.35 -0.19 6.01
N PRO A 269 9.45 -0.55 6.96
CA PRO A 269 9.01 -1.94 7.07
C PRO A 269 8.41 -2.48 5.75
N PHE A 270 7.66 -1.64 5.01
CA PHE A 270 7.10 -2.04 3.73
C PHE A 270 8.15 -2.13 2.63
N VAL A 271 9.19 -1.30 2.64
CA VAL A 271 10.35 -1.47 1.75
C VAL A 271 10.99 -2.84 1.99
N LYS A 272 11.18 -3.26 3.25
CA LYS A 272 11.74 -4.58 3.59
C LYS A 272 10.84 -5.72 3.10
N ILE A 273 9.53 -5.61 3.31
CA ILE A 273 8.54 -6.60 2.84
C ILE A 273 8.56 -6.68 1.31
N ALA A 274 8.60 -5.56 0.60
CA ALA A 274 8.65 -5.52 -0.86
C ALA A 274 9.93 -6.18 -1.40
N LEU A 275 11.11 -5.86 -0.84
CA LEU A 275 12.38 -6.46 -1.23
C LEU A 275 12.46 -7.96 -0.89
N ALA A 276 11.88 -8.39 0.24
CA ALA A 276 11.75 -9.82 0.55
C ALA A 276 10.86 -10.56 -0.46
N THR A 277 9.79 -9.90 -0.94
CA THR A 277 8.88 -10.46 -1.95
C THR A 277 9.54 -10.53 -3.31
N LEU A 278 10.25 -9.47 -3.72
CA LEU A 278 11.00 -9.46 -4.98
C LEU A 278 12.04 -10.58 -5.02
N ALA A 279 12.72 -10.83 -3.90
CA ALA A 279 13.69 -11.90 -3.78
C ALA A 279 13.07 -13.29 -3.90
N SER A 280 11.86 -13.48 -3.36
CA SER A 280 11.25 -14.80 -3.21
C SER A 280 10.66 -15.35 -4.50
N PHE A 281 10.45 -14.54 -5.54
CA PHE A 281 9.94 -15.05 -6.81
C PHE A 281 10.89 -16.05 -7.45
N ARG A 282 10.31 -17.11 -8.04
CA ARG A 282 11.01 -18.01 -8.95
C ARG A 282 11.63 -17.24 -10.13
N PRO A 283 12.84 -17.59 -10.61
CA PRO A 283 13.53 -16.83 -11.66
C PRO A 283 12.71 -16.63 -12.94
N GLU A 284 12.06 -17.68 -13.44
CA GLU A 284 11.24 -17.65 -14.64
C GLU A 284 9.96 -16.82 -14.45
N VAL A 285 9.40 -16.80 -13.24
CA VAL A 285 8.21 -16.02 -12.90
C VAL A 285 8.57 -14.54 -12.84
N LYS A 286 9.60 -14.17 -12.06
CA LYS A 286 10.06 -12.77 -11.97
C LYS A 286 10.39 -12.20 -13.36
N ARG A 287 11.11 -12.96 -14.19
CA ARG A 287 11.46 -12.54 -15.57
C ARG A 287 10.21 -12.29 -16.43
N SER A 288 9.22 -13.17 -16.36
CA SER A 288 7.99 -13.03 -17.16
C SER A 288 7.16 -11.84 -16.66
N LEU A 289 7.05 -11.65 -15.34
CA LEU A 289 6.37 -10.51 -14.74
C LEU A 289 7.03 -9.18 -15.12
N ILE A 290 8.37 -9.11 -15.10
CA ILE A 290 9.16 -7.94 -15.53
C ILE A 290 8.93 -7.65 -17.02
N SER A 291 8.98 -8.70 -17.86
CA SER A 291 8.79 -8.56 -19.31
C SER A 291 7.38 -8.06 -19.62
N GLY A 292 6.40 -8.49 -18.84
CA GLY A 292 5.02 -8.06 -18.97
C GLY A 292 4.37 -8.57 -20.25
N THR A 293 3.27 -7.92 -20.63
CA THR A 293 2.55 -8.20 -21.87
C THR A 293 2.36 -6.92 -22.68
N ASN A 294 2.31 -7.03 -24.00
CA ASN A 294 2.02 -5.88 -24.88
C ASN A 294 0.51 -5.68 -24.99
N ILE A 295 0.04 -4.49 -24.63
CA ILE A 295 -1.36 -4.10 -24.74
C ILE A 295 -1.44 -2.76 -25.46
N ASP A 296 -2.15 -2.72 -26.58
CA ASP A 296 -2.33 -1.51 -27.39
C ASP A 296 -0.98 -0.86 -27.78
N GLY A 297 0.02 -1.69 -28.08
CA GLY A 297 1.38 -1.24 -28.43
C GLY A 297 2.25 -0.80 -27.25
N LYS A 298 1.80 -0.98 -26.00
CA LYS A 298 2.53 -0.62 -24.79
C LYS A 298 2.83 -1.84 -23.94
N ARG A 299 4.07 -1.94 -23.43
CA ARG A 299 4.45 -3.00 -22.50
C ARG A 299 3.91 -2.70 -21.10
N VAL A 300 3.15 -3.63 -20.55
CA VAL A 300 2.57 -3.56 -19.20
C VAL A 300 3.12 -4.69 -18.34
N SER A 301 3.86 -4.32 -17.29
CA SER A 301 4.40 -5.26 -16.30
C SER A 301 3.32 -5.77 -15.35
N PHE A 302 3.47 -7.02 -14.91
CA PHE A 302 2.66 -7.65 -13.87
C PHE A 302 3.40 -7.76 -12.53
N LEU A 303 4.65 -7.31 -12.45
CA LEU A 303 5.51 -7.50 -11.28
C LEU A 303 4.94 -6.83 -10.02
N MET A 304 4.65 -5.52 -10.07
CA MET A 304 4.15 -4.79 -8.90
C MET A 304 2.72 -5.16 -8.52
N PRO A 305 1.79 -5.41 -9.46
CA PRO A 305 0.52 -6.08 -9.18
C PRO A 305 0.65 -7.38 -8.42
N THR A 306 1.51 -8.28 -8.89
CA THR A 306 1.68 -9.60 -8.29
C THR A 306 2.36 -9.50 -6.92
N LEU A 307 3.36 -8.64 -6.78
CA LEU A 307 4.02 -8.37 -5.51
C LEU A 307 3.04 -7.86 -4.46
N GLN A 308 2.22 -6.86 -4.79
CA GLN A 308 1.18 -6.33 -3.88
C GLN A 308 0.15 -7.41 -3.50
N MET A 309 -0.23 -8.26 -4.45
CA MET A 309 -1.12 -9.38 -4.18
C MET A 309 -0.51 -10.36 -3.15
N LEU A 310 0.78 -10.69 -3.28
CA LEU A 310 1.48 -11.58 -2.33
C LEU A 310 1.60 -10.95 -0.95
N ILE A 311 1.95 -9.66 -0.86
CA ILE A 311 2.04 -8.91 0.41
C ILE A 311 0.69 -8.95 1.14
N ARG A 312 -0.40 -8.66 0.43
CA ARG A 312 -1.75 -8.65 1.01
C ARG A 312 -2.18 -10.05 1.47
N HIS A 313 -1.89 -11.09 0.70
CA HIS A 313 -2.10 -12.47 1.14
C HIS A 313 -1.23 -12.85 2.35
N ALA A 314 -0.05 -12.26 2.52
CA ALA A 314 0.81 -12.49 3.67
C ALA A 314 0.37 -11.74 4.93
N HIS A 315 -0.61 -10.84 4.86
CA HIS A 315 -1.16 -10.19 6.03
C HIS A 315 -1.74 -11.23 7.00
N ARG A 316 -1.47 -11.09 8.30
CA ARG A 316 -1.83 -12.09 9.31
C ARG A 316 -3.33 -12.27 9.49
N SER A 317 -4.11 -11.22 9.24
CA SER A 317 -5.58 -11.29 9.28
C SER A 317 -6.20 -11.92 8.02
N VAL A 318 -5.39 -12.28 7.01
CA VAL A 318 -5.87 -12.90 5.78
C VAL A 318 -5.61 -14.41 5.82
N SER A 319 -6.63 -15.18 6.19
CA SER A 319 -6.56 -16.65 6.27
C SER A 319 -7.36 -17.34 5.18
N THR A 320 -8.41 -16.68 4.68
CA THR A 320 -9.33 -17.20 3.68
C THR A 320 -9.39 -16.30 2.44
N GLU A 321 -10.00 -16.82 1.38
CA GLU A 321 -10.31 -16.02 0.18
C GLU A 321 -11.26 -14.86 0.50
N SER A 322 -12.23 -15.06 1.41
CA SER A 322 -13.14 -14.01 1.83
C SER A 322 -12.42 -12.89 2.59
N ASP A 323 -11.41 -13.22 3.40
CA ASP A 323 -10.60 -12.21 4.08
C ASP A 323 -9.82 -11.38 3.06
N TYR A 324 -9.28 -12.03 2.02
CA TYR A 324 -8.60 -11.32 0.94
C TYR A 324 -9.56 -10.39 0.21
N LEU A 325 -10.76 -10.85 -0.17
CA LEU A 325 -11.73 -10.01 -0.88
C LEU A 325 -12.37 -8.91 0.00
N GLY A 326 -12.09 -8.91 1.31
CA GLY A 326 -12.61 -7.95 2.28
C GLY A 326 -11.70 -6.75 2.49
N SER A 327 -12.19 -5.78 3.27
CA SER A 327 -11.47 -4.54 3.59
C SER A 327 -10.11 -4.80 4.26
N VAL A 328 -10.02 -5.83 5.10
CA VAL A 328 -8.82 -6.14 5.91
C VAL A 328 -7.54 -6.37 5.08
N ALA A 329 -7.66 -6.77 3.81
CA ALA A 329 -6.52 -6.95 2.91
C ALA A 329 -6.26 -5.72 2.01
N HIS A 330 -7.15 -4.73 2.03
CA HIS A 330 -7.22 -3.65 1.05
C HIS A 330 -7.40 -2.27 1.68
N ASP A 331 -6.97 -2.11 2.93
CA ASP A 331 -6.94 -0.80 3.58
C ASP A 331 -6.11 0.20 2.76
N ASN A 332 -6.62 1.43 2.69
CA ASN A 332 -5.97 2.53 1.99
C ASN A 332 -4.66 2.97 2.62
N THR A 333 -4.51 2.70 3.92
CA THR A 333 -3.28 2.87 4.68
C THR A 333 -3.01 1.57 5.42
N SER A 334 -1.82 1.02 5.23
CA SER A 334 -1.42 -0.27 5.78
C SER A 334 -0.55 -0.09 7.01
N ARG A 335 -0.82 -0.88 8.06
CA ARG A 335 0.01 -0.96 9.26
C ARG A 335 1.01 -2.11 9.15
N ALA A 336 2.30 -1.82 9.22
CA ALA A 336 3.33 -2.85 9.20
C ALA A 336 3.38 -3.68 10.49
N ASN A 337 3.01 -3.05 11.61
CA ASN A 337 2.98 -3.68 12.93
C ASN A 337 1.68 -3.34 13.69
N TYR A 338 1.42 -4.10 14.75
CA TYR A 338 0.43 -3.79 15.78
C TYR A 338 1.09 -3.93 17.16
N MET A 339 0.50 -3.35 18.21
CA MET A 339 1.07 -3.44 19.56
C MET A 339 0.49 -4.63 20.32
N ALA A 340 1.37 -5.47 20.88
CA ALA A 340 0.97 -6.51 21.85
C ALA A 340 2.08 -6.70 22.88
N GLY A 341 1.70 -6.74 24.16
CA GLY A 341 2.65 -6.91 25.26
C GLY A 341 3.71 -5.80 25.35
N GLY A 342 3.39 -4.59 24.91
CA GLY A 342 4.32 -3.46 24.89
C GLY A 342 5.36 -3.49 23.77
N LEU A 343 5.28 -4.45 22.84
CA LEU A 343 6.21 -4.57 21.71
C LEU A 343 5.47 -4.50 20.36
N PRO A 344 6.11 -3.93 19.32
CA PRO A 344 5.58 -4.01 17.96
C PRO A 344 5.62 -5.46 17.47
N GLN A 345 4.49 -5.95 16.99
CA GLN A 345 4.33 -7.26 16.37
C GLN A 345 4.09 -7.09 14.88
N PRO A 346 4.71 -7.88 14.00
CA PRO A 346 4.49 -7.77 12.56
C PRO A 346 3.04 -8.08 12.18
N SER A 347 2.40 -7.20 11.43
CA SER A 347 1.10 -7.46 10.80
C SER A 347 1.20 -8.44 9.64
N TYR A 348 2.41 -8.71 9.15
CA TYR A 348 2.68 -9.58 8.01
C TYR A 348 3.48 -10.82 8.43
N ASP A 349 3.12 -11.97 7.88
CA ASP A 349 3.87 -13.21 8.06
C ASP A 349 4.95 -13.32 6.96
N SER A 350 6.19 -12.96 7.29
CA SER A 350 7.31 -13.00 6.36
C SER A 350 7.65 -14.42 5.89
N ALA A 351 7.39 -15.46 6.68
CA ALA A 351 7.60 -16.85 6.25
C ALA A 351 6.54 -17.28 5.23
N LYS A 352 5.27 -16.93 5.49
CA LYS A 352 4.17 -17.10 4.52
C LYS A 352 4.47 -16.36 3.21
N LEU A 353 4.99 -15.13 3.29
CA LEU A 353 5.35 -14.31 2.14
C LEU A 353 6.43 -14.97 1.27
N VAL A 354 7.52 -15.44 1.89
CA VAL A 354 8.60 -16.15 1.17
C VAL A 354 8.05 -17.41 0.50
N ARG A 355 7.24 -18.20 1.23
CA ARG A 355 6.59 -19.39 0.68
C ARG A 355 5.74 -19.06 -0.55
N LEU A 356 4.81 -18.11 -0.42
CA LEU A 356 3.89 -17.72 -1.49
C LEU A 356 4.65 -17.29 -2.76
N GLY A 357 5.70 -16.46 -2.64
CA GLY A 357 6.50 -16.05 -3.80
C GLY A 357 7.32 -17.17 -4.42
N SER A 358 7.90 -18.05 -3.59
CA SER A 358 8.72 -19.17 -4.06
C SER A 358 7.93 -20.32 -4.70
N GLU A 359 6.65 -20.45 -4.36
CA GLU A 359 5.75 -21.46 -4.90
C GLU A 359 4.96 -20.97 -6.12
N LEU A 360 4.81 -19.65 -6.28
CA LEU A 360 4.02 -19.05 -7.37
C LEU A 360 4.51 -19.52 -8.74
N THR A 361 3.61 -20.06 -9.55
CA THR A 361 3.85 -20.45 -10.95
C THR A 361 3.28 -19.42 -11.93
N LEU A 362 3.72 -19.45 -13.20
CA LEU A 362 3.19 -18.57 -14.25
C LEU A 362 1.67 -18.73 -14.46
N SER A 363 1.15 -19.95 -14.33
CA SER A 363 -0.30 -20.22 -14.45
C SER A 363 -1.11 -19.62 -13.31
N GLU A 364 -0.49 -19.45 -12.13
CA GLU A 364 -1.14 -18.90 -10.94
C GLU A 364 -1.10 -17.36 -10.89
N VAL A 365 -0.31 -16.70 -11.74
CA VAL A 365 -0.30 -15.23 -11.83
C VAL A 365 -1.71 -14.74 -12.15
N PRO A 366 -2.32 -13.88 -11.31
CA PRO A 366 -3.67 -13.41 -11.54
C PRO A 366 -3.73 -12.42 -12.73
N PRO A 367 -4.92 -12.22 -13.31
CA PRO A 367 -5.14 -11.20 -14.32
C PRO A 367 -4.86 -9.78 -13.77
N LEU A 368 -4.47 -8.86 -14.65
CA LEU A 368 -4.40 -7.44 -14.32
C LEU A 368 -5.77 -6.79 -14.58
N VAL A 369 -6.34 -6.17 -13.54
CA VAL A 369 -7.61 -5.45 -13.68
C VAL A 369 -7.46 -4.25 -14.60
N ARG A 370 -8.40 -4.08 -15.53
CA ARG A 370 -8.51 -2.89 -16.38
C ARG A 370 -9.92 -2.33 -16.39
N LEU A 371 -10.09 -1.17 -15.75
CA LEU A 371 -11.31 -0.42 -15.59
C LEU A 371 -11.57 0.53 -16.75
N LYS A 372 -12.84 0.68 -17.08
CA LYS A 372 -13.36 1.68 -18.01
C LYS A 372 -14.72 2.19 -17.53
N VAL A 373 -14.90 3.50 -17.54
CA VAL A 373 -16.21 4.12 -17.33
C VAL A 373 -17.02 3.99 -18.61
N LEU A 374 -18.22 3.42 -18.51
CA LEU A 374 -19.14 3.29 -19.65
C LEU A 374 -20.21 4.38 -19.64
N ALA A 375 -20.73 4.72 -18.47
CA ALA A 375 -21.73 5.77 -18.26
C ALA A 375 -21.66 6.27 -16.82
N GLU A 376 -21.91 7.54 -16.60
CA GLU A 376 -21.95 8.12 -15.25
C GLU A 376 -22.76 9.42 -15.24
N ASN A 377 -23.33 9.78 -14.10
CA ASN A 377 -24.08 11.04 -13.92
C ASN A 377 -23.33 12.08 -13.06
N PHE A 378 -22.01 11.95 -12.97
CA PHE A 378 -21.12 12.90 -12.31
C PHE A 378 -20.85 14.11 -13.22
N THR A 379 -20.80 15.29 -12.63
CA THR A 379 -20.39 16.50 -13.35
C THR A 379 -18.89 16.49 -13.62
N ASP A 380 -18.41 17.31 -14.55
CA ASP A 380 -16.98 17.35 -14.86
C ASP A 380 -16.12 17.83 -13.68
N SER A 381 -16.66 18.69 -12.80
CA SER A 381 -15.97 19.12 -11.57
C SER A 381 -15.87 18.04 -10.49
N GLU A 382 -16.71 17.00 -10.59
CA GLU A 382 -16.72 15.84 -9.70
C GLU A 382 -15.75 14.74 -10.18
N LYS A 383 -15.26 14.81 -11.42
CA LYS A 383 -14.31 13.83 -11.99
C LYS A 383 -12.88 14.22 -11.64
N LEU A 384 -12.17 13.35 -10.93
CA LEU A 384 -10.76 13.57 -10.65
C LEU A 384 -9.85 12.91 -11.67
N PHE A 385 -9.96 11.59 -11.81
CA PHE A 385 -9.16 10.83 -12.74
C PHE A 385 -9.82 9.49 -13.10
N ASN A 386 -9.40 8.96 -14.24
CA ASN A 386 -9.67 7.62 -14.73
C ASN A 386 -8.34 7.02 -15.21
N THR A 387 -7.92 5.94 -14.57
CA THR A 387 -6.78 5.12 -15.01
C THR A 387 -7.24 3.67 -15.15
N PRO A 388 -6.53 2.80 -15.89
CA PRO A 388 -6.95 1.42 -16.03
C PRO A 388 -7.03 0.65 -14.70
N GLY A 389 -6.28 0.99 -13.66
CA GLY A 389 -6.42 0.32 -12.35
C GLY A 389 -7.24 1.08 -11.31
N ALA A 390 -7.62 2.33 -11.56
CA ALA A 390 -8.30 3.15 -10.57
C ALA A 390 -9.11 4.32 -11.15
N ILE A 391 -10.25 4.60 -10.54
CA ILE A 391 -11.19 5.66 -10.90
C ILE A 391 -11.51 6.45 -9.64
N ALA A 392 -11.46 7.79 -9.69
CA ALA A 392 -11.80 8.62 -8.54
C ALA A 392 -12.80 9.74 -8.86
N ARG A 393 -13.76 9.93 -7.97
CA ARG A 393 -14.77 11.00 -8.00
C ARG A 393 -14.82 11.76 -6.70
N SER A 394 -15.27 13.00 -6.78
CA SER A 394 -15.54 13.89 -5.66
C SER A 394 -17.00 14.29 -5.66
N VAL A 395 -17.64 14.31 -4.51
CA VAL A 395 -19.01 14.83 -4.37
C VAL A 395 -19.07 15.77 -3.17
N SER A 396 -20.07 16.62 -3.10
CA SER A 396 -20.34 17.42 -1.90
C SER A 396 -21.27 16.69 -0.94
N VAL A 397 -21.23 17.05 0.34
CA VAL A 397 -22.26 16.62 1.30
C VAL A 397 -23.65 16.96 0.76
N GLY A 398 -24.57 16.00 0.79
CA GLY A 398 -25.95 16.18 0.31
C GLY A 398 -26.15 16.03 -1.20
N THR A 399 -25.14 15.55 -1.93
CA THR A 399 -25.28 15.20 -3.35
C THR A 399 -26.42 14.18 -3.55
N ALA A 400 -27.25 14.39 -4.57
CA ALA A 400 -28.31 13.47 -4.97
C ALA A 400 -27.74 12.09 -5.41
N LEU A 401 -28.62 11.17 -5.83
CA LEU A 401 -28.20 9.86 -6.31
C LEU A 401 -27.14 9.98 -7.42
N ARG A 402 -25.97 9.41 -7.17
CA ARG A 402 -24.89 9.22 -8.14
C ARG A 402 -24.86 7.78 -8.60
N SER A 403 -24.55 7.61 -9.87
CA SER A 403 -24.45 6.32 -10.53
C SER A 403 -23.27 6.32 -11.49
N ILE A 404 -22.50 5.24 -11.45
CA ILE A 404 -21.39 5.00 -12.36
C ILE A 404 -21.41 3.55 -12.83
N THR A 405 -21.43 3.35 -14.14
CA THR A 405 -21.34 2.06 -14.79
C THR A 405 -19.90 1.83 -15.21
N ILE A 406 -19.27 0.80 -14.65
CA ILE A 406 -17.88 0.44 -14.89
C ILE A 406 -17.81 -0.92 -15.56
N SER A 407 -16.87 -1.07 -16.49
CA SER A 407 -16.45 -2.34 -17.05
C SER A 407 -15.03 -2.66 -16.64
N ALA A 408 -14.81 -3.91 -16.23
CA ALA A 408 -13.51 -4.54 -16.02
C ALA A 408 -13.20 -5.57 -17.12
N GLU A 409 -13.98 -5.63 -18.20
CA GLU A 409 -13.88 -6.67 -19.25
C GLU A 409 -12.54 -6.66 -20.00
N ASP A 410 -11.85 -5.52 -19.99
CA ASP A 410 -10.52 -5.38 -20.61
C ASP A 410 -9.39 -5.97 -19.75
N SER A 411 -9.72 -6.56 -18.61
CA SER A 411 -8.75 -7.25 -17.74
C SER A 411 -8.07 -8.38 -18.50
N ILE A 412 -6.81 -8.63 -18.19
CA ILE A 412 -5.94 -9.40 -19.07
C ILE A 412 -4.96 -10.26 -18.30
N ASP A 413 -4.69 -11.44 -18.81
CA ASP A 413 -3.69 -12.36 -18.31
C ASP A 413 -2.28 -11.96 -18.74
N LEU A 414 -1.28 -12.53 -18.08
CA LEU A 414 0.13 -12.32 -18.43
C LEU A 414 0.45 -12.68 -19.89
N ASP A 415 -0.26 -13.65 -20.46
CA ASP A 415 -0.11 -14.08 -21.87
C ASP A 415 -0.94 -13.24 -22.86
N GLY A 416 -1.67 -12.22 -22.38
CA GLY A 416 -2.51 -11.35 -23.20
C GLY A 416 -3.97 -11.81 -23.34
N THR A 417 -4.35 -12.94 -22.74
CA THR A 417 -5.71 -13.49 -22.84
C THR A 417 -6.72 -12.69 -21.99
N LYS A 418 -7.95 -12.49 -22.51
CA LYS A 418 -9.05 -11.77 -21.84
C LYS A 418 -10.27 -12.65 -21.49
N SER A 419 -10.18 -13.97 -21.69
CA SER A 419 -11.29 -14.91 -21.52
C SER A 419 -11.19 -15.71 -20.22
N ASN A 420 -12.30 -16.34 -19.81
CA ASN A 420 -12.39 -17.22 -18.63
C ASN A 420 -12.04 -16.51 -17.31
N HIS A 421 -12.41 -15.24 -17.20
CA HIS A 421 -12.27 -14.46 -15.97
C HIS A 421 -13.55 -14.51 -15.13
N MET A 422 -13.36 -14.65 -13.82
CA MET A 422 -14.35 -14.43 -12.79
C MET A 422 -14.13 -13.06 -12.19
N TYR A 423 -15.23 -12.34 -11.94
CA TYR A 423 -15.22 -10.98 -11.43
C TYR A 423 -15.96 -10.91 -10.11
N GLU A 424 -15.33 -10.31 -9.11
CA GLU A 424 -15.97 -10.08 -7.80
C GLU A 424 -15.93 -8.60 -7.45
N TRP A 425 -17.10 -8.02 -7.16
CA TRP A 425 -17.26 -6.61 -6.82
C TRP A 425 -17.57 -6.49 -5.33
N ARG A 426 -16.80 -5.71 -4.58
CA ARG A 426 -16.91 -5.56 -3.13
C ARG A 426 -16.78 -4.11 -2.70
N VAL A 427 -17.55 -3.72 -1.69
CA VAL A 427 -17.28 -2.48 -0.94
C VAL A 427 -16.09 -2.76 -0.01
N LEU A 428 -15.01 -2.01 -0.19
CA LEU A 428 -13.78 -2.11 0.60
C LEU A 428 -13.70 -1.04 1.69
N HIS A 429 -14.33 0.12 1.47
CA HIS A 429 -14.47 1.17 2.47
C HIS A 429 -15.85 1.82 2.34
N GLY A 430 -16.50 2.09 3.48
CA GLY A 430 -17.86 2.61 3.55
C GLY A 430 -18.87 1.57 4.04
N ASP A 431 -20.13 1.98 4.21
CA ASP A 431 -21.21 1.09 4.66
C ASP A 431 -21.80 0.33 3.47
N ALA A 432 -21.46 -0.96 3.35
CA ALA A 432 -21.93 -1.81 2.25
C ALA A 432 -23.47 -1.89 2.14
N ASN A 433 -24.22 -1.64 3.22
CA ASN A 433 -25.68 -1.68 3.18
C ASN A 433 -26.30 -0.45 2.49
N LYS A 434 -25.52 0.62 2.35
CA LYS A 434 -25.97 1.87 1.72
C LYS A 434 -25.52 2.01 0.27
N ILE A 435 -24.66 1.11 -0.21
CA ILE A 435 -24.10 1.14 -1.56
C ILE A 435 -24.71 0.01 -2.37
N LYS A 436 -25.36 0.36 -3.47
CA LYS A 436 -25.94 -0.65 -4.36
C LYS A 436 -24.97 -0.94 -5.49
N ILE A 437 -24.55 -2.20 -5.58
CA ILE A 437 -23.73 -2.71 -6.69
C ILE A 437 -24.57 -3.70 -7.49
N THR A 438 -24.89 -3.34 -8.73
CA THR A 438 -25.67 -4.20 -9.64
C THR A 438 -24.74 -4.77 -10.71
N LYS A 439 -24.40 -6.06 -10.61
CA LYS A 439 -23.59 -6.79 -11.61
C LYS A 439 -24.42 -7.09 -12.86
N ASP A 440 -23.87 -6.83 -14.04
CA ASP A 440 -24.49 -7.22 -15.31
C ASP A 440 -24.36 -8.74 -15.51
N GLN A 441 -25.50 -9.43 -15.62
CA GLN A 441 -25.53 -10.89 -15.77
C GLN A 441 -25.07 -11.36 -17.15
N SER A 442 -25.20 -10.51 -18.17
CA SER A 442 -24.76 -10.81 -19.54
C SER A 442 -23.28 -10.51 -19.76
N VAL A 443 -22.71 -9.65 -18.90
CA VAL A 443 -21.34 -9.17 -18.99
C VAL A 443 -20.69 -9.20 -17.60
N PRO A 444 -20.10 -10.33 -17.17
CA PRO A 444 -19.67 -10.54 -15.78
C PRO A 444 -18.72 -9.47 -15.21
N GLY A 445 -17.92 -8.85 -16.08
CA GLY A 445 -17.00 -7.78 -15.72
C GLY A 445 -17.63 -6.39 -15.56
N ARG A 446 -18.94 -6.24 -15.72
CA ARG A 446 -19.61 -4.93 -15.67
C ARG A 446 -20.49 -4.79 -14.44
N ALA A 447 -20.44 -3.63 -13.81
CA ALA A 447 -21.32 -3.31 -12.68
C ALA A 447 -21.74 -1.83 -12.68
N VAL A 448 -22.92 -1.58 -12.13
CA VAL A 448 -23.41 -0.23 -11.79
C VAL A 448 -23.25 -0.03 -10.29
N ILE A 449 -22.59 1.06 -9.90
CA ILE A 449 -22.43 1.46 -8.50
C ILE A 449 -23.33 2.67 -8.27
N GLU A 450 -24.24 2.58 -7.31
CA GLU A 450 -25.20 3.64 -6.98
C GLU A 450 -25.12 3.98 -5.48
N PHE A 451 -25.16 5.28 -5.17
CA PHE A 451 -25.14 5.82 -3.81
C PHE A 451 -25.65 7.28 -3.78
N THR A 452 -26.02 7.77 -2.61
CA THR A 452 -26.28 9.20 -2.36
C THR A 452 -25.15 9.83 -1.53
N GLY A 453 -25.02 11.16 -1.56
CA GLY A 453 -24.02 11.85 -0.74
C GLY A 453 -24.20 11.64 0.77
N GLY A 454 -25.40 11.28 1.23
CA GLY A 454 -25.66 10.93 2.64
C GLY A 454 -25.25 9.49 3.00
N ASP A 455 -25.04 8.63 2.00
CA ASP A 455 -24.59 7.25 2.21
C ASP A 455 -23.09 7.17 2.50
N ILE A 456 -22.35 8.18 2.04
CA ILE A 456 -20.91 8.28 2.20
C ILE A 456 -20.60 9.35 3.25
N TRP A 457 -20.06 8.94 4.38
CA TRP A 457 -19.62 9.90 5.41
C TRP A 457 -18.41 10.72 4.96
N LYS A 458 -17.41 10.04 4.37
CA LYS A 458 -16.14 10.66 3.95
C LYS A 458 -15.61 10.05 2.67
N ARG A 459 -15.67 8.73 2.59
CA ARG A 459 -15.10 7.97 1.49
C ARG A 459 -15.81 6.64 1.27
N LEU A 460 -15.96 6.30 0.00
CA LEU A 460 -16.39 5.00 -0.51
C LEU A 460 -15.28 4.45 -1.39
N ASP A 461 -14.86 3.20 -1.14
CA ASP A 461 -14.02 2.45 -2.07
C ASP A 461 -14.75 1.18 -2.48
N VAL A 462 -14.94 0.99 -3.79
CA VAL A 462 -15.45 -0.25 -4.38
C VAL A 462 -14.33 -0.90 -5.17
N GLY A 463 -13.99 -2.13 -4.81
CA GLY A 463 -13.00 -2.94 -5.52
C GLY A 463 -13.66 -3.91 -6.49
N VAL A 464 -13.03 -4.11 -7.66
CA VAL A 464 -13.27 -5.27 -8.51
C VAL A 464 -12.03 -6.14 -8.58
N PHE A 465 -12.23 -7.42 -8.30
CA PHE A 465 -11.22 -8.46 -8.32
C PHE A 465 -11.41 -9.34 -9.53
N VAL A 466 -10.31 -9.76 -10.15
CA VAL A 466 -10.35 -10.66 -11.30
C VAL A 466 -9.53 -11.90 -10.99
N LYS A 467 -10.08 -13.07 -11.30
CA LYS A 467 -9.42 -14.37 -11.14
C LYS A 467 -9.69 -15.20 -12.38
N LYS A 468 -8.71 -15.98 -12.84
CA LYS A 468 -8.96 -16.98 -13.88
C LYS A 468 -9.91 -18.04 -13.30
N GLN A 469 -10.83 -18.59 -14.08
CA GLN A 469 -11.81 -19.57 -13.60
C GLN A 469 -11.16 -20.80 -12.94
N ASN A 470 -9.99 -21.20 -13.43
CA ASN A 470 -9.16 -22.28 -12.85
C ASN A 470 -7.90 -21.75 -12.16
N GLY A 471 -7.82 -20.44 -11.93
CA GLY A 471 -6.71 -19.78 -11.26
C GLY A 471 -6.79 -19.95 -9.75
N LYS A 472 -5.66 -19.73 -9.08
CA LYS A 472 -5.58 -19.83 -7.61
C LYS A 472 -5.90 -18.50 -6.93
N TYR A 473 -5.31 -17.41 -7.43
CA TYR A 473 -5.37 -16.10 -6.79
C TYR A 473 -6.32 -15.15 -7.51
N TYR A 474 -6.95 -14.27 -6.73
CA TYR A 474 -7.52 -13.04 -7.26
C TYR A 474 -6.41 -12.01 -7.46
N SER A 475 -6.63 -11.10 -8.40
CA SER A 475 -5.80 -9.92 -8.60
C SER A 475 -5.81 -9.01 -7.37
N VAL A 476 -4.87 -8.07 -7.31
CA VAL A 476 -5.15 -6.81 -6.60
C VAL A 476 -6.40 -6.16 -7.21
N PRO A 477 -7.27 -5.46 -6.44
CA PRO A 477 -8.46 -4.88 -7.00
C PRO A 477 -8.12 -3.67 -7.88
N GLY A 478 -8.90 -3.51 -8.95
CA GLY A 478 -9.11 -2.17 -9.50
C GLY A 478 -10.10 -1.44 -8.61
N ILE A 479 -9.84 -0.17 -8.30
CA ILE A 479 -10.61 0.55 -7.28
C ILE A 479 -11.38 1.73 -7.88
N VAL A 480 -12.65 1.86 -7.51
CA VAL A 480 -13.49 3.04 -7.72
C VAL A 480 -13.64 3.74 -6.38
N SER A 481 -13.03 4.91 -6.25
CA SER A 481 -13.10 5.74 -5.05
C SER A 481 -14.02 6.95 -5.23
N VAL A 482 -14.85 7.22 -4.24
CA VAL A 482 -15.61 8.47 -4.14
C VAL A 482 -15.32 9.11 -2.79
N TYR A 483 -14.95 10.40 -2.80
CA TYR A 483 -14.73 11.17 -1.58
C TYR A 483 -15.71 12.35 -1.49
N VAL A 484 -16.01 12.73 -0.26
CA VAL A 484 -16.91 13.84 0.06
C VAL A 484 -16.07 15.07 0.43
N ARG A 485 -16.34 16.22 -0.22
CA ARG A 485 -15.74 17.53 0.09
C ARG A 485 -16.58 18.31 1.09
#